data_AF-A0A2D4L062-F1
#
_entry.id   AF-A0A2D4L062-F1
#
_cell.length_a   1.000
_cell.length_b   1.000
_cell.length_c   1.000
_cell.angle_alpha   90.00
_cell.angle_beta   90.00
_cell.angle_gamma   90.00
#
_symmetry.space_group_name_H-M   'P 1'
#
loop_
_entity.id
_entity.type
_entity.pdbx_description
1 polymer ?
#
loop_
_entity_poly.entity_id
_entity_poly.type
_entity_poly.pdbx_seq_one_letter_code
_entity_poly.pdbx_strand_id
1 'polypeptide(L)'
;DQRGSCYFRKGCNPLAETGRSKLQNRRAVLNQQILKAVRMRAGTENLLRATTSPKVREQVLLELSYVNSNLQILKEELEGLNISVEVYQNTEETFSIPLIPLGLKETKDIDFATPLKDFILEHYSEDGAEYENEIADLMDLRQACRTPSRDESGVEMLMSYYVQLGFVENRFFSPSRNLGILYTWYDSFTGVPVCQKNLLLEKASILFNIGALYTQIGTKCNRQTGAGLQKAISAFQKAAGVLNYLKGTFTHTPRYDMRPAM
;
A
#
# COMPACT_ATOMS: atom_id res chain seq x y z
N ASP A 1 30.76 -19.71 11.62
CA ASP A 1 29.76 -18.65 11.85
C ASP A 1 29.15 -18.14 10.56
N GLN A 2 28.08 -18.79 10.10
CA GLN A 2 27.23 -18.32 9.00
C GLN A 2 25.83 -18.10 9.58
N ARG A 3 25.57 -16.92 10.15
CA ARG A 3 24.22 -16.48 10.53
C ARG A 3 23.81 -15.36 9.59
N GLY A 4 22.68 -15.54 8.89
CA GLY A 4 21.84 -14.44 8.44
C GLY A 4 21.89 -14.05 6.97
N SER A 5 21.91 -15.00 6.03
CA SER A 5 21.47 -14.68 4.65
C SER A 5 19.95 -14.75 4.61
N CYS A 6 19.26 -13.62 4.78
CA CYS A 6 17.82 -13.51 4.53
C CYS A 6 17.54 -14.02 3.10
N TYR A 7 16.63 -14.98 2.95
CA TYR A 7 16.31 -15.59 1.63
C TYR A 7 15.77 -14.55 0.64
N PHE A 8 15.23 -13.46 1.15
CA PHE A 8 14.61 -12.39 0.37
C PHE A 8 15.43 -11.10 0.38
N ARG A 9 15.36 -10.36 -0.73
CA ARG A 9 15.98 -9.04 -0.84
C ARG A 9 15.35 -8.10 0.20
N LYS A 10 16.20 -7.35 0.91
CA LYS A 10 15.74 -6.30 1.83
C LYS A 10 15.28 -5.08 1.05
N GLY A 11 14.21 -4.44 1.53
CA GLY A 11 13.73 -3.17 0.99
C GLY A 11 14.75 -2.04 1.15
N CYS A 12 14.49 -0.89 0.54
CA CYS A 12 15.33 0.28 0.73
C CYS A 12 15.34 0.71 2.20
N ASN A 13 16.47 1.24 2.66
CA ASN A 13 16.58 1.82 4.00
C ASN A 13 15.57 2.98 4.15
N PRO A 14 14.57 2.87 5.05
CA PRO A 14 13.56 3.92 5.25
C PRO A 14 14.15 5.22 5.81
N LEU A 15 15.36 5.17 6.38
CA LEU A 15 16.12 6.31 6.90
C LEU A 15 17.01 6.98 5.84
N ALA A 16 17.14 6.41 4.65
CA ALA A 16 17.89 7.06 3.57
C ALA A 16 17.09 8.29 3.11
N GLU A 17 17.55 9.50 3.43
CA GLU A 17 16.86 10.79 3.24
C GLU A 17 16.83 11.31 1.78
N THR A 18 16.58 10.45 0.80
CA THR A 18 16.32 10.89 -0.58
C THR A 18 15.06 11.76 -0.66
N GLY A 19 14.95 12.69 -1.62
CA GLY A 19 13.72 13.48 -1.80
C GLY A 19 12.45 12.61 -1.94
N ARG A 20 12.59 11.41 -2.53
CA ARG A 20 11.51 10.44 -2.73
C ARG A 20 11.07 9.74 -1.45
N SER A 21 12.03 9.35 -0.60
CA SER A 21 11.74 8.75 0.70
C SER A 21 11.22 9.79 1.70
N LYS A 22 11.70 11.05 1.64
CA LYS A 22 11.10 12.16 2.40
C LYS A 22 9.63 12.35 2.05
N LEU A 23 9.30 12.35 0.75
CA LEU A 23 7.93 12.48 0.28
C LEU A 23 7.05 11.29 0.74
N GLN A 24 7.56 10.06 0.63
CA GLN A 24 6.86 8.87 1.13
C GLN A 24 6.68 8.91 2.66
N ASN A 25 7.72 9.24 3.43
CA ASN A 25 7.63 9.32 4.89
C ASN A 25 6.61 10.39 5.32
N ARG A 26 6.58 11.54 4.63
CA ARG A 26 5.59 12.59 4.90
C ARG A 26 4.17 12.14 4.57
N ARG A 27 3.96 11.43 3.45
CA ARG A 27 2.67 10.79 3.13
C ARG A 27 2.25 9.79 4.20
N ALA A 28 3.17 8.94 4.67
CA ALA A 28 2.89 7.97 5.72
C ALA A 28 2.45 8.61 7.03
N VAL A 29 3.12 9.69 7.45
CA VAL A 29 2.70 10.46 8.64
C VAL A 29 1.32 11.08 8.43
N LEU A 30 1.09 11.68 7.27
CA LEU A 30 -0.19 12.32 6.96
C LEU A 30 -1.34 11.30 6.89
N ASN A 31 -1.11 10.12 6.30
CA ASN A 31 -2.05 9.01 6.26
C ASN A 31 -2.42 8.52 7.68
N GLN A 32 -1.48 8.52 8.62
CA GLN A 32 -1.78 8.22 10.03
C GLN A 32 -2.67 9.29 10.67
N GLN A 33 -2.43 10.57 10.37
CA GLN A 33 -3.27 11.67 10.86
C GLN A 33 -4.68 11.62 10.25
N ILE A 34 -4.80 11.35 8.95
CA ILE A 34 -6.08 11.15 8.26
C ILE A 34 -6.84 9.98 8.89
N LEU A 35 -6.19 8.84 9.13
CA LEU A 35 -6.81 7.71 9.83
C LEU A 35 -7.35 8.11 11.21
N LYS A 36 -6.58 8.90 11.98
CA LYS A 36 -7.03 9.40 13.29
C LYS A 36 -8.25 10.30 13.14
N ALA A 37 -8.23 11.25 12.22
CA ALA A 37 -9.35 12.16 11.96
C ALA A 37 -10.62 11.42 11.49
N VAL A 38 -10.49 10.46 10.57
CA VAL A 38 -11.61 9.61 10.11
C VAL A 38 -12.22 8.83 11.27
N ARG A 39 -11.40 8.25 12.16
CA ARG A 39 -11.88 7.54 13.34
C ARG A 39 -12.59 8.47 14.33
N MET A 40 -12.03 9.65 14.58
CA MET A 40 -12.68 10.65 15.44
C MET A 40 -14.04 11.04 14.86
N ARG A 41 -14.11 11.32 13.55
CA ARG A 41 -15.36 11.65 12.86
C ARG A 41 -16.41 10.55 13.06
N ALA A 42 -16.05 9.30 12.83
CA ALA A 42 -16.96 8.17 13.02
C ALA A 42 -17.43 8.04 14.48
N GLY A 43 -16.54 8.28 15.45
CA GLY A 43 -16.87 8.32 16.87
C GLY A 43 -17.86 9.45 17.20
N THR A 44 -17.63 10.66 16.68
CA THR A 44 -18.50 11.82 16.84
C THR A 44 -19.88 11.57 16.21
N GLU A 45 -19.94 10.99 15.01
CA GLU A 45 -21.20 10.61 14.35
C GLU A 45 -21.99 9.57 15.15
N ASN A 46 -21.31 8.57 15.71
CA ASN A 46 -21.94 7.57 16.56
C ASN A 46 -22.48 8.18 17.87
N LEU A 47 -21.70 9.06 18.51
CA LEU A 47 -22.14 9.78 19.71
C LEU A 47 -23.34 10.68 19.41
N LEU A 48 -23.34 11.36 18.26
CA LEU A 48 -24.47 12.19 17.83
C LEU A 48 -25.76 11.38 17.65
N ARG A 49 -25.65 10.13 17.15
CA ARG A 49 -26.78 9.21 17.02
C ARG A 49 -27.27 8.67 18.37
N ALA A 50 -26.37 8.43 19.31
CA ALA A 50 -26.70 7.87 20.63
C ALA A 50 -27.20 8.93 21.64
N THR A 51 -26.90 10.21 21.40
CA THR A 51 -27.21 11.29 22.35
C THR A 51 -28.66 11.76 22.26
N THR A 52 -29.35 11.79 23.40
CA THR A 52 -30.71 12.35 23.54
C THR A 52 -30.74 13.75 24.17
N SER A 53 -29.65 14.20 24.79
CA SER A 53 -29.55 15.52 25.42
C SER A 53 -29.25 16.63 24.39
N PRO A 54 -30.03 17.73 24.35
CA PRO A 54 -29.87 18.79 23.35
C PRO A 54 -28.55 19.54 23.48
N LYS A 55 -28.08 19.80 24.72
CA LYS A 55 -26.81 20.50 24.96
C LYS A 55 -25.59 19.69 24.48
N VAL A 56 -25.61 18.38 24.75
CA VAL A 56 -24.55 17.47 24.30
C VAL A 56 -24.58 17.36 22.78
N ARG A 57 -25.77 17.33 22.18
CA ARG A 57 -25.93 17.29 20.72
C ARG A 57 -25.32 18.53 20.03
N GLU A 58 -25.56 19.73 20.55
CA GLU A 58 -24.93 20.96 20.01
C GLU A 58 -23.41 20.92 20.09
N GLN A 59 -22.86 20.51 21.23
CA GLN A 59 -21.42 20.36 21.40
C GLN A 59 -20.84 19.34 20.39
N VAL A 60 -21.49 18.19 20.23
CA VAL A 60 -21.04 17.13 19.30
C VAL A 60 -21.12 17.60 17.84
N LEU A 61 -22.09 18.43 17.47
CA LEU A 61 -22.18 19.02 16.12
C LEU A 61 -21.03 20.00 15.85
N LEU A 62 -20.65 20.81 16.83
CA LEU A 62 -19.50 21.70 16.72
C LEU A 62 -18.20 20.90 16.54
N GLU A 63 -18.00 19.86 17.36
CA GLU A 63 -16.85 18.94 17.24
C GLU A 63 -16.84 18.25 15.87
N LEU A 64 -18.00 17.83 15.35
CA LEU A 64 -18.10 17.23 14.02
C LEU A 64 -17.65 18.20 12.92
N SER A 65 -18.04 19.47 13.02
CA SER A 65 -17.59 20.53 12.10
C SER A 65 -16.07 20.70 12.16
N TYR A 66 -15.49 20.77 13.36
CA TYR A 66 -14.05 20.89 13.54
C TYR A 66 -13.29 19.70 12.95
N VAL A 67 -13.74 18.47 13.24
CA VAL A 67 -13.11 17.25 12.70
C VAL A 67 -13.21 17.20 11.17
N ASN A 68 -14.32 17.64 10.59
CA ASN A 68 -14.49 17.71 9.14
C ASN A 68 -13.53 18.74 8.51
N SER A 69 -13.37 19.92 9.11
CA SER A 69 -12.43 20.93 8.65
C SER A 69 -10.98 20.45 8.72
N ASN A 70 -10.59 19.82 9.83
CA ASN A 70 -9.26 19.23 9.98
C ASN A 70 -9.00 18.12 8.93
N LEU A 71 -9.99 17.25 8.70
CA LEU A 71 -9.88 16.19 7.69
C LEU A 71 -9.74 16.76 6.27
N GLN A 72 -10.39 17.88 5.97
CA GLN A 72 -10.25 18.59 4.69
C GLN A 72 -8.82 19.10 4.51
N ILE A 73 -8.25 19.78 5.50
CA ILE A 73 -6.87 20.30 5.46
C ILE A 73 -5.87 19.16 5.25
N LEU A 74 -6.02 18.05 5.97
CA LEU A 74 -5.12 16.89 5.84
C LEU A 74 -5.20 16.26 4.44
N LYS A 75 -6.38 16.27 3.80
CA LYS A 75 -6.54 15.81 2.43
C LYS A 75 -5.89 16.75 1.42
N GLU A 76 -6.04 18.06 1.59
CA GLU A 76 -5.40 19.06 0.74
C GLU A 76 -3.87 18.99 0.83
N GLU A 77 -3.32 18.78 2.03
CA GLU A 77 -1.88 18.55 2.19
C GLU A 77 -1.44 17.27 1.45
N LEU A 78 -2.26 16.22 1.48
CA LEU A 78 -1.96 14.96 0.78
C LEU A 78 -2.00 15.15 -0.73
N GLU A 79 -2.98 15.90 -1.23
CA GLU A 79 -3.09 16.30 -2.64
C GLU A 79 -1.86 17.09 -3.08
N GLY A 80 -1.39 18.03 -2.25
CA GLY A 80 -0.13 18.76 -2.49
C GLY A 80 1.08 17.83 -2.64
N LEU A 81 1.20 16.82 -1.76
CA LEU A 81 2.26 15.80 -1.87
C LEU A 81 2.06 14.87 -3.07
N ASN A 82 0.83 14.69 -3.55
CA ASN A 82 0.51 13.91 -4.75
C ASN A 82 0.86 14.65 -6.05
N ILE A 83 0.78 15.98 -6.06
CA ILE A 83 1.12 16.82 -7.21
C ILE A 83 2.63 17.01 -7.39
N SER A 84 3.43 16.70 -6.38
CA SER A 84 4.90 16.80 -6.43
C SER A 84 5.51 15.76 -7.41
N VAL A 85 5.50 16.11 -8.69
CA VAL A 85 5.98 15.30 -9.81
C VAL A 85 7.49 15.46 -10.03
N GLU A 86 8.08 16.60 -9.65
CA GLU A 86 9.49 16.95 -9.88
C GLU A 86 10.47 15.92 -9.34
N VAL A 87 10.18 15.35 -8.17
CA VAL A 87 11.04 14.34 -7.51
C VAL A 87 11.18 13.07 -8.35
N TYR A 88 10.27 12.84 -9.30
CA TYR A 88 10.29 11.68 -10.20
C TYR A 88 10.90 12.00 -11.57
N GLN A 89 10.99 13.28 -11.95
CA GLN A 89 11.53 13.69 -13.24
C GLN A 89 13.06 13.59 -13.27
N ASN A 90 13.60 13.55 -14.49
CA ASN A 90 15.02 13.72 -14.73
C ASN A 90 15.35 15.23 -14.80
N THR A 91 16.46 15.64 -14.19
CA THR A 91 16.89 17.04 -13.99
C THR A 91 17.56 17.70 -15.20
N GLU A 92 17.58 17.07 -16.37
CA GLU A 92 18.30 17.61 -17.54
C GLU A 92 17.48 18.67 -18.34
N GLU A 93 18.16 19.76 -18.72
CA GLU A 93 17.65 21.09 -19.11
C GLU A 93 16.95 21.24 -20.49
N THR A 94 16.35 20.19 -21.05
CA THR A 94 15.59 20.36 -22.31
C THR A 94 14.09 20.13 -22.13
N PHE A 95 13.30 20.83 -22.94
CA PHE A 95 11.83 20.87 -22.88
C PHE A 95 11.22 19.48 -23.11
N SER A 96 11.09 18.72 -22.02
CA SER A 96 10.55 17.37 -21.99
C SER A 96 9.19 17.43 -21.31
N ILE A 97 8.12 17.02 -22.00
CA ILE A 97 6.76 17.02 -21.42
C ILE A 97 6.77 16.14 -20.17
N PRO A 98 6.45 16.66 -18.97
CA PRO A 98 6.50 15.87 -17.74
C PRO A 98 5.52 14.70 -17.83
N LEU A 99 5.95 13.54 -17.33
CA LEU A 99 5.11 12.35 -17.24
C LEU A 99 4.54 12.22 -15.82
N ILE A 100 3.33 11.65 -15.72
CA ILE A 100 2.61 11.51 -14.45
C ILE A 100 2.89 10.12 -13.86
N PRO A 101 3.59 10.03 -12.71
CA PRO A 101 3.73 8.79 -11.97
C PRO A 101 2.56 8.59 -10.99
N LEU A 102 2.25 7.34 -10.70
CA LEU A 102 1.34 6.98 -9.60
C LEU A 102 2.10 6.85 -8.28
N GLY A 103 1.47 7.30 -7.20
CA GLY A 103 1.95 7.07 -5.84
C GLY A 103 1.81 5.60 -5.45
N LEU A 104 2.75 5.08 -4.67
CA LEU A 104 2.59 3.75 -4.05
C LEU A 104 1.54 3.83 -2.94
N LYS A 105 0.71 2.80 -2.84
CA LYS A 105 -0.13 2.56 -1.66
C LYS A 105 0.74 2.16 -0.48
N GLU A 106 0.30 2.56 0.69
CA GLU A 106 0.97 2.24 1.95
C GLU A 106 0.17 1.21 2.74
N THR A 107 0.85 0.47 3.59
CA THR A 107 0.23 -0.56 4.42
C THR A 107 0.82 -0.57 5.82
N LYS A 108 0.04 -1.09 6.77
CA LYS A 108 0.47 -1.33 8.14
C LYS A 108 1.26 -2.62 8.25
N ASP A 109 2.03 -2.71 9.33
CA ASP A 109 2.61 -3.97 9.74
C ASP A 109 1.52 -4.99 10.10
N ILE A 110 1.79 -6.26 9.82
CA ILE A 110 0.88 -7.38 10.03
C ILE A 110 1.71 -8.57 10.49
N ASP A 111 1.27 -9.19 11.58
CA ASP A 111 1.83 -10.43 12.04
C ASP A 111 1.11 -11.63 11.40
N PHE A 112 1.87 -12.44 10.67
CA PHE A 112 1.40 -13.71 10.11
C PHE A 112 1.72 -14.91 11.02
N ALA A 113 2.61 -14.76 12.00
CA ALA A 113 3.10 -15.89 12.77
C ALA A 113 1.99 -16.55 13.57
N THR A 114 1.28 -15.80 14.40
CA THR A 114 0.20 -16.38 15.22
C THR A 114 -0.89 -17.04 14.36
N PRO A 115 -1.50 -16.35 13.38
CA PRO A 115 -2.59 -16.96 12.61
C PRO A 115 -2.19 -18.18 11.79
N LEU A 116 -0.96 -18.20 11.25
CA LEU A 116 -0.47 -19.35 10.48
C LEU A 116 -0.12 -20.52 11.39
N LYS A 117 0.57 -20.28 12.52
CA LYS A 117 0.91 -21.35 13.49
C LYS A 117 -0.36 -21.99 14.07
N ASP A 118 -1.35 -21.18 14.44
CA ASP A 118 -2.65 -21.66 14.93
C ASP A 118 -3.36 -22.51 13.86
N PHE A 119 -3.30 -22.09 12.59
CA PHE A 119 -3.86 -22.88 11.50
C PHE A 119 -3.12 -24.21 11.28
N ILE A 120 -1.79 -24.20 11.34
CA ILE A 120 -0.96 -25.41 11.17
C ILE A 120 -1.31 -26.44 12.24
N LEU A 121 -1.40 -26.01 13.50
CA LEU A 121 -1.77 -26.87 14.60
C LEU A 121 -3.20 -27.42 14.42
N GLU A 122 -4.17 -26.56 14.14
CA GLU A 122 -5.58 -26.98 14.06
C GLU A 122 -5.92 -27.81 12.82
N HIS A 123 -5.30 -27.52 11.66
CA HIS A 123 -5.66 -28.17 10.39
C HIS A 123 -4.74 -29.33 10.02
N TYR A 124 -3.43 -29.16 10.22
CA TYR A 124 -2.43 -30.17 9.86
C TYR A 124 -2.01 -31.03 11.06
N SER A 125 -2.39 -30.65 12.29
CA SER A 125 -1.95 -31.33 13.52
C SER A 125 -0.43 -31.39 13.65
N GLU A 126 0.25 -30.35 13.15
CA GLU A 126 1.70 -30.19 13.18
C GLU A 126 2.09 -29.08 14.15
N ASP A 127 3.33 -29.10 14.66
CA ASP A 127 3.84 -28.02 15.51
C ASP A 127 4.22 -26.79 14.66
N GLY A 128 3.52 -25.68 14.87
CA GLY A 128 3.80 -24.41 14.19
C GLY A 128 5.20 -23.85 14.46
N ALA A 129 5.89 -24.29 15.51
CA ALA A 129 7.27 -23.90 15.79
C ALA A 129 8.26 -24.41 14.72
N GLU A 130 7.97 -25.54 14.06
CA GLU A 130 8.83 -26.11 13.02
C GLU A 130 8.89 -25.22 11.76
N TYR A 131 7.89 -24.36 11.56
CA TYR A 131 7.75 -23.48 10.40
C TYR A 131 8.10 -22.01 10.70
N GLU A 132 8.74 -21.74 11.83
CA GLU A 132 9.01 -20.38 12.27
C GLU A 132 9.93 -19.61 11.30
N ASN A 133 10.89 -20.30 10.69
CA ASN A 133 11.83 -19.68 9.75
C ASN A 133 11.11 -19.24 8.46
N GLU A 134 10.26 -20.10 7.90
CA GLU A 134 9.52 -19.82 6.66
C GLU A 134 8.49 -18.70 6.86
N ILE A 135 7.84 -18.67 8.02
CA ILE A 135 6.92 -17.58 8.41
C ILE A 135 7.72 -16.29 8.58
N ALA A 136 8.87 -16.33 9.25
CA ALA A 136 9.73 -15.15 9.40
C ALA A 136 10.20 -14.61 8.05
N ASP A 137 10.60 -15.49 7.13
CA ASP A 137 11.00 -15.12 5.77
C ASP A 137 9.84 -14.47 4.99
N LEU A 138 8.60 -14.98 5.11
CA LEU A 138 7.41 -14.35 4.53
C LEU A 138 7.14 -12.96 5.12
N MET A 139 7.30 -12.80 6.43
CA MET A 139 7.11 -11.52 7.12
C MET A 139 8.18 -10.51 6.71
N ASP A 140 9.45 -10.93 6.60
CA ASP A 140 10.55 -10.10 6.12
C ASP A 140 10.32 -9.64 4.68
N LEU A 141 9.85 -10.53 3.80
CA LEU A 141 9.50 -10.18 2.42
C LEU A 141 8.36 -9.16 2.37
N ARG A 142 7.31 -9.34 3.18
CA ARG A 142 6.22 -8.36 3.29
C ARG A 142 6.73 -7.01 3.78
N GLN A 143 7.59 -7.02 4.80
CA GLN A 143 8.15 -5.80 5.36
C GLN A 143 9.00 -5.06 4.32
N ALA A 144 9.78 -5.77 3.51
CA ALA A 144 10.54 -5.22 2.40
C ALA A 144 9.63 -4.55 1.34
N CYS A 145 8.45 -5.13 1.06
CA CYS A 145 7.47 -4.58 0.12
C CYS A 145 6.88 -3.22 0.53
N ARG A 146 7.04 -2.79 1.79
CA ARG A 146 6.59 -1.45 2.24
C ARG A 146 7.52 -0.34 1.75
N THR A 147 8.77 -0.67 1.44
CA THR A 147 9.80 0.28 1.00
C THR A 147 10.56 -0.26 -0.22
N PRO A 148 9.87 -0.53 -1.35
CA PRO A 148 10.54 -1.07 -2.53
C PRO A 148 11.50 -0.03 -3.14
N SER A 149 12.55 -0.52 -3.79
CA SER A 149 13.42 0.31 -4.62
C SER A 149 12.70 0.75 -5.90
N ARG A 150 13.06 1.93 -6.41
CA ARG A 150 12.42 2.52 -7.61
C ARG A 150 13.15 2.08 -8.88
N ASP A 151 13.29 0.78 -9.03
CA ASP A 151 13.94 0.10 -10.14
C ASP A 151 13.36 -1.32 -10.31
N GLU A 152 13.87 -2.05 -11.29
CA GLU A 152 13.40 -3.43 -11.59
C GLU A 152 13.59 -4.37 -10.39
N SER A 153 14.57 -4.13 -9.51
CA SER A 153 14.77 -4.97 -8.32
C SER A 153 13.63 -4.85 -7.31
N GLY A 154 12.99 -3.68 -7.23
CA GLY A 154 11.81 -3.45 -6.40
C GLY A 154 10.55 -4.07 -7.00
N VAL A 155 10.47 -4.08 -8.34
CA VAL A 155 9.39 -4.78 -9.07
C VAL A 155 9.49 -6.29 -8.84
N GLU A 156 10.69 -6.87 -8.99
CA GLU A 156 10.94 -8.29 -8.74
C GLU A 156 10.53 -8.67 -7.32
N MET A 157 10.90 -7.87 -6.31
CA MET A 157 10.53 -8.09 -4.92
C MET A 157 9.02 -8.10 -4.70
N LEU A 158 8.29 -7.12 -5.24
CA LEU A 158 6.82 -7.07 -5.14
C LEU A 158 6.17 -8.25 -5.84
N MET A 159 6.69 -8.66 -7.01
CA MET A 159 6.23 -9.84 -7.74
C MET A 159 6.48 -11.13 -6.95
N SER A 160 7.65 -11.28 -6.34
CA SER A 160 7.96 -12.43 -5.47
C SER A 160 6.95 -12.53 -4.34
N TYR A 161 6.64 -11.43 -3.66
CA TYR A 161 5.63 -11.44 -2.60
C TYR A 161 4.24 -11.77 -3.14
N TYR A 162 3.83 -11.20 -4.28
CA TYR A 162 2.54 -11.51 -4.91
C TYR A 162 2.40 -13.01 -5.22
N VAL A 163 3.47 -13.66 -5.69
CA VAL A 163 3.50 -15.11 -5.94
C VAL A 163 3.42 -15.90 -4.63
N GLN A 164 4.17 -15.50 -3.60
CA GLN A 164 4.10 -16.14 -2.27
C GLN A 164 2.69 -16.05 -1.67
N LEU A 165 1.99 -14.92 -1.83
CA LEU A 165 0.59 -14.81 -1.44
C LEU A 165 -0.32 -15.80 -2.16
N GLY A 166 0.00 -16.17 -3.42
CA GLY A 166 -0.71 -17.24 -4.14
C GLY A 166 -0.51 -18.61 -3.52
N PHE A 167 0.71 -18.95 -3.08
CA PHE A 167 0.97 -20.20 -2.37
C PHE A 167 0.29 -20.22 -0.98
N VAL A 168 0.33 -19.11 -0.26
CA VAL A 168 -0.33 -18.96 1.03
C VAL A 168 -1.86 -19.07 0.88
N GLU A 169 -2.45 -18.45 -0.14
CA GLU A 169 -3.88 -18.57 -0.46
C GLU A 169 -4.29 -20.03 -0.61
N ASN A 170 -3.56 -20.78 -1.44
CA ASN A 170 -3.90 -22.17 -1.75
C ASN A 170 -3.77 -23.11 -0.54
N ARG A 171 -2.92 -22.78 0.44
CA ARG A 171 -2.65 -23.66 1.59
C ARG A 171 -3.49 -23.30 2.82
N PHE A 172 -3.72 -22.02 3.07
CA PHE A 172 -4.31 -21.55 4.33
C PHE A 172 -5.72 -20.94 4.20
N PHE A 173 -6.15 -20.58 2.99
CA PHE A 173 -7.44 -19.93 2.77
C PHE A 173 -8.42 -20.91 2.12
N SER A 174 -9.33 -21.46 2.92
CA SER A 174 -10.46 -22.27 2.46
C SER A 174 -11.75 -21.44 2.53
N PRO A 175 -12.74 -21.65 1.64
CA PRO A 175 -14.04 -20.97 1.72
C PRO A 175 -14.75 -21.12 3.08
N SER A 176 -14.45 -22.19 3.83
CA SER A 176 -15.04 -22.49 5.13
C SER A 176 -14.28 -21.91 6.32
N ARG A 177 -13.08 -21.35 6.14
CA ARG A 177 -12.23 -20.89 7.25
C ARG A 177 -11.51 -19.58 6.92
N ASN A 178 -11.70 -18.59 7.78
CA ASN A 178 -11.01 -17.31 7.69
C ASN A 178 -9.96 -17.21 8.80
N LEU A 179 -8.70 -16.92 8.45
CA LEU A 179 -7.60 -16.73 9.40
C LEU A 179 -7.73 -15.49 10.29
N GLY A 180 -8.70 -14.62 10.02
CA GLY A 180 -8.96 -13.41 10.81
C GLY A 180 -7.97 -12.27 10.59
N ILE A 181 -6.97 -12.44 9.72
CA ILE A 181 -5.92 -11.46 9.42
C ILE A 181 -6.54 -10.18 8.85
N LEU A 182 -6.28 -9.04 9.48
CA LEU A 182 -6.81 -7.74 9.06
C LEU A 182 -5.79 -6.97 8.21
N TYR A 183 -6.02 -6.94 6.90
CA TYR A 183 -5.20 -6.16 5.96
C TYR A 183 -5.64 -4.70 5.96
N THR A 184 -4.71 -3.78 6.29
CA THR A 184 -4.96 -2.33 6.29
C THR A 184 -4.08 -1.65 5.26
N TRP A 185 -4.69 -1.11 4.20
CA TRP A 185 -3.98 -0.31 3.19
C TRP A 185 -4.56 1.08 3.07
N TYR A 186 -3.72 2.02 2.69
CA TYR A 186 -4.07 3.41 2.45
C TYR A 186 -4.25 3.64 0.94
N ASP A 187 -5.33 4.33 0.58
CA ASP A 187 -5.60 4.79 -0.77
C ASP A 187 -4.48 5.72 -1.26
N SER A 188 -3.95 5.48 -2.47
CA SER A 188 -2.78 6.24 -2.98
C SER A 188 -3.08 7.71 -3.29
N PHE A 189 -4.37 8.06 -3.46
CA PHE A 189 -4.80 9.41 -3.85
C PHE A 189 -5.37 10.17 -2.66
N THR A 190 -6.23 9.53 -1.88
CA THR A 190 -7.01 10.15 -0.80
C THR A 190 -6.47 9.88 0.59
N GLY A 191 -5.55 8.90 0.74
CA GLY A 191 -4.99 8.51 2.03
C GLY A 191 -5.98 7.83 2.96
N VAL A 192 -7.22 7.61 2.50
CA VAL A 192 -8.25 6.96 3.30
C VAL A 192 -7.88 5.48 3.49
N PRO A 193 -7.85 4.99 4.73
CA PRO A 193 -7.52 3.61 5.02
C PRO A 193 -8.69 2.68 4.71
N VAL A 194 -8.37 1.51 4.18
CA VAL A 194 -9.32 0.43 3.94
C VAL A 194 -8.82 -0.83 4.59
N CYS A 195 -9.65 -1.36 5.48
CA CYS A 195 -9.36 -2.55 6.28
C CYS A 195 -10.27 -3.70 5.86
N GLN A 196 -9.71 -4.85 5.48
CA GLN A 196 -10.51 -6.05 5.18
C GLN A 196 -9.81 -7.31 5.71
N LYS A 197 -10.60 -8.33 6.06
CA LYS A 197 -10.11 -9.65 6.44
C LYS A 197 -9.96 -10.61 5.25
N ASN A 198 -9.73 -10.05 4.07
CA ASN A 198 -9.65 -10.81 2.82
C ASN A 198 -8.27 -10.60 2.20
N LEU A 199 -7.59 -11.72 1.90
CA LEU A 199 -6.29 -11.76 1.25
C LEU A 199 -6.29 -11.06 -0.12
N LEU A 200 -7.42 -11.08 -0.83
CA LEU A 200 -7.58 -10.39 -2.12
C LEU A 200 -7.21 -8.91 -2.03
N LEU A 201 -7.43 -8.29 -0.87
CA LEU A 201 -7.05 -6.91 -0.61
C LEU A 201 -5.54 -6.68 -0.67
N GLU A 202 -4.78 -7.58 -0.06
CA GLU A 202 -3.31 -7.56 -0.05
C GLU A 202 -2.80 -7.77 -1.48
N LYS A 203 -3.30 -8.81 -2.17
CA LYS A 203 -2.91 -9.13 -3.56
C LYS A 203 -3.18 -7.97 -4.51
N ALA A 204 -4.38 -7.40 -4.48
CA ALA A 204 -4.76 -6.25 -5.30
C ALA A 204 -3.87 -5.03 -5.02
N SER A 205 -3.58 -4.75 -3.74
CA SER A 205 -2.78 -3.58 -3.37
C SER A 205 -1.30 -3.72 -3.76
N ILE A 206 -0.74 -4.93 -3.67
CA ILE A 206 0.62 -5.22 -4.18
C ILE A 206 0.68 -5.08 -5.69
N LEU A 207 -0.32 -5.60 -6.41
CA LEU A 207 -0.40 -5.49 -7.86
C LEU A 207 -0.52 -4.03 -8.32
N PHE A 208 -1.32 -3.22 -7.61
CA PHE A 208 -1.37 -1.77 -7.83
C PHE A 208 0.02 -1.14 -7.64
N ASN A 209 0.73 -1.49 -6.56
CA ASN A 209 2.08 -0.96 -6.30
C ASN A 209 3.08 -1.37 -7.38
N ILE A 210 2.97 -2.56 -7.98
CA ILE A 210 3.80 -2.95 -9.12
C ILE A 210 3.52 -2.05 -10.33
N GLY A 211 2.25 -1.83 -10.66
CA GLY A 211 1.86 -0.92 -11.73
C GLY A 211 2.37 0.51 -11.48
N ALA A 212 2.17 1.02 -10.27
CA ALA A 212 2.65 2.34 -9.86
C ALA A 212 4.19 2.44 -9.91
N LEU A 213 4.92 1.41 -9.51
CA LEU A 213 6.38 1.38 -9.57
C LEU A 213 6.90 1.48 -11.02
N TYR A 214 6.25 0.78 -11.95
CA TYR A 214 6.58 0.92 -13.38
C TYR A 214 6.35 2.34 -13.90
N THR A 215 5.28 3.03 -13.49
CA THR A 215 5.08 4.45 -13.88
C THR A 215 6.21 5.36 -13.35
N GLN A 216 6.70 5.09 -12.14
CA GLN A 216 7.82 5.83 -11.55
C GLN A 216 9.15 5.54 -12.27
N ILE A 217 9.39 4.28 -12.65
CA ILE A 217 10.57 3.88 -13.44
C ILE A 217 10.54 4.56 -14.81
N GLY A 218 9.40 4.54 -15.49
CA GLY A 218 9.23 5.17 -16.81
C GLY A 218 9.45 6.68 -16.76
N THR A 219 8.92 7.34 -15.73
CA THR A 219 9.07 8.79 -15.51
C THR A 219 10.52 9.21 -15.25
N LYS A 220 11.31 8.35 -14.58
CA LYS A 220 12.73 8.61 -14.28
C LYS A 220 13.66 8.51 -15.49
N CYS A 221 13.24 7.88 -16.59
CA CYS A 221 14.12 7.57 -17.72
C CYS A 221 14.58 8.82 -18.49
N ASN A 222 15.83 8.84 -18.97
CA ASN A 222 16.30 9.88 -19.89
C ASN A 222 15.77 9.63 -21.32
N ARG A 223 14.66 10.29 -21.65
CA ARG A 223 13.98 10.16 -22.96
C ARG A 223 14.67 10.87 -24.11
N GLN A 224 15.76 11.59 -23.88
CA GLN A 224 16.60 12.15 -24.96
C GLN A 224 17.45 11.07 -25.63
N THR A 225 17.72 9.98 -24.92
CA THR A 225 18.46 8.84 -25.46
C THR A 225 17.48 7.81 -26.04
N GLY A 226 17.85 7.18 -27.16
CA GLY A 226 17.03 6.11 -27.75
C GLY A 226 16.78 4.96 -26.76
N ALA A 227 17.80 4.57 -25.99
CA ALA A 227 17.67 3.53 -24.96
C ALA A 227 16.72 3.93 -23.81
N GLY A 228 16.83 5.17 -23.31
CA GLY A 228 15.95 5.65 -22.24
C GLY A 228 14.51 5.87 -22.70
N LEU A 229 14.29 6.26 -23.96
CA LEU A 229 12.96 6.33 -24.55
C LEU A 229 12.32 4.94 -24.63
N GLN A 230 13.05 3.93 -25.13
CA GLN A 230 12.55 2.54 -25.19
C GLN A 230 12.26 1.98 -23.79
N LYS A 231 13.12 2.28 -22.81
CA LYS A 231 12.89 1.89 -21.41
C LYS A 231 11.63 2.55 -20.84
N ALA A 232 11.39 3.82 -21.13
CA ALA A 232 10.18 4.52 -20.70
C ALA A 232 8.92 3.89 -21.31
N ILE A 233 8.92 3.65 -22.63
CA ILE A 233 7.81 3.01 -23.34
C ILE A 233 7.49 1.63 -22.73
N SER A 234 8.52 0.80 -22.57
CA SER A 234 8.36 -0.53 -21.97
C SER A 234 7.80 -0.45 -20.55
N ALA A 235 8.30 0.47 -19.72
CA ALA A 235 7.80 0.64 -18.36
C ALA A 235 6.32 1.05 -18.32
N PHE A 236 5.89 2.02 -19.13
CA PHE A 236 4.47 2.41 -19.16
C PHE A 236 3.56 1.33 -19.75
N GLN A 237 4.03 0.56 -20.75
CA GLN A 237 3.29 -0.60 -21.26
C GLN A 237 3.12 -1.68 -20.19
N LYS A 238 4.18 -2.00 -19.44
CA LYS A 238 4.11 -2.92 -18.30
C LYS A 238 3.16 -2.41 -17.22
N ALA A 239 3.21 -1.12 -16.88
CA ALA A 239 2.27 -0.49 -15.94
C ALA A 239 0.82 -0.66 -16.40
N ALA A 240 0.53 -0.34 -17.67
CA ALA A 240 -0.80 -0.48 -18.24
C ALA A 240 -1.29 -1.94 -18.22
N GLY A 241 -0.42 -2.91 -18.57
CA GLY A 241 -0.75 -4.32 -18.51
C GLY A 241 -1.10 -4.81 -17.11
N VAL A 242 -0.30 -4.42 -16.12
CA VAL A 242 -0.53 -4.77 -14.70
C VAL A 242 -1.83 -4.16 -14.17
N LEU A 243 -2.08 -2.88 -14.45
CA LEU A 243 -3.30 -2.20 -14.02
C LEU A 243 -4.55 -2.73 -14.74
N ASN A 244 -4.44 -3.10 -16.01
CA ASN A 244 -5.52 -3.75 -16.74
C ASN A 244 -5.84 -5.14 -16.17
N TYR A 245 -4.80 -5.92 -15.79
CA TYR A 245 -4.98 -7.18 -15.09
C TYR A 245 -5.65 -6.98 -13.72
N LEU A 246 -5.21 -5.99 -12.94
CA LEU A 246 -5.84 -5.62 -11.67
C LEU A 246 -7.34 -5.33 -11.85
N LYS A 247 -7.69 -4.52 -12.85
CA LYS A 247 -9.08 -4.17 -13.18
C LYS A 247 -9.92 -5.38 -13.56
N GLY A 248 -9.37 -6.31 -14.34
CA GLY A 248 -10.06 -7.52 -14.78
C GLY A 248 -10.23 -8.58 -13.68
N THR A 249 -9.26 -8.72 -12.78
CA THR A 249 -9.24 -9.79 -11.77
C THR A 249 -9.94 -9.39 -10.47
N PHE A 250 -9.89 -8.13 -10.07
CA PHE A 250 -10.32 -7.67 -8.74
C PHE A 250 -11.55 -6.74 -8.79
N THR A 251 -12.55 -7.11 -9.60
CA THR A 251 -13.75 -6.32 -9.95
C THR A 251 -14.64 -5.89 -8.78
N HIS A 252 -14.66 -6.67 -7.69
CA HIS A 252 -15.51 -6.42 -6.51
C HIS A 252 -14.76 -5.82 -5.33
N THR A 253 -13.53 -5.33 -5.51
CA THR A 253 -12.79 -4.71 -4.41
C THR A 253 -13.43 -3.36 -4.06
N PRO A 254 -14.02 -3.19 -2.85
CA PRO A 254 -14.75 -1.97 -2.52
C PRO A 254 -13.77 -0.84 -2.20
N ARG A 255 -13.18 -0.22 -3.23
CA ARG A 255 -12.23 0.91 -3.09
C ARG A 255 -12.37 1.92 -4.22
N TYR A 256 -11.94 3.15 -3.96
CA TYR A 256 -12.03 4.24 -4.94
C TYR A 256 -10.86 4.19 -5.93
N ASP A 257 -9.62 3.99 -5.44
CA ASP A 257 -8.38 3.89 -6.23
C ASP A 257 -8.24 2.66 -7.15
N MET A 258 -9.03 1.62 -6.94
CA MET A 258 -8.98 0.37 -7.74
C MET A 258 -10.30 0.07 -8.47
N ARG A 259 -11.21 1.05 -8.61
CA ARG A 259 -12.46 0.87 -9.34
C ARG A 259 -12.22 0.79 -10.84
N PRO A 260 -12.95 -0.07 -11.58
CA PRO A 260 -12.85 -0.16 -13.04
C PRO A 260 -13.14 1.14 -13.83
N ALA A 261 -13.76 2.13 -13.19
CA ALA A 261 -14.12 3.42 -13.78
C ALA A 261 -13.05 4.52 -13.59
N MET A 262 -11.90 4.21 -13.00
CA MET A 262 -10.72 5.07 -12.98
C MET A 262 -9.64 4.55 -13.94
#